data_AF-A0A3P6SBQ6-F1
#
_entry.id   AF-A0A3P6SBQ6-F1
#
_cell.length_a   1.000
_cell.length_b   1.000
_cell.length_c   1.000
_cell.angle_alpha   90.00
_cell.angle_beta   90.00
_cell.angle_gamma   90.00
#
_symmetry.space_group_name_H-M   'P 1'
#
loop_
_entity.id
_entity.type
_entity.pdbx_description
1 polymer ?
#
loop_
_entity_poly.entity_id
_entity_poly.type
_entity_poly.pdbx_seq_one_letter_code
_entity_poly.pdbx_strand_id
1 'polypeptide(L)'
;QAPAADADHAEHADHDHEHEHDHTAHHKIGYSLVFGFIFMLLVDQISNTAGTRSEYLFDVLGRYVTQSPLPDDRSGRNRMGISATIGLIVHAAADGIALGSASTIHKSDVQLIVFIAIMLHKAPAAFGLVSFLLMEGIDIRNVRKHLLVFSCAAPFAAIATFLLVTSVGSESISSSGASTGLLMLFSAGTFLFVATVHVLPELVSLLLRYLVYQSI
;
A
#
# COMPACT_ATOMS: atom_id res chain seq x y z
N GLN A 1 66.09 29.32 -17.17
CA GLN A 1 64.85 29.77 -17.82
C GLN A 1 64.39 28.67 -18.77
N ALA A 2 63.30 27.97 -18.48
CA ALA A 2 62.45 27.32 -19.51
C ALA A 2 61.44 28.38 -20.02
N PRO A 3 60.73 28.22 -21.17
CA PRO A 3 59.73 27.16 -21.44
C PRO A 3 59.93 26.49 -22.83
N ALA A 4 59.61 25.21 -23.06
CA ALA A 4 58.30 24.51 -23.11
C ALA A 4 57.51 24.78 -24.41
N ALA A 5 57.34 23.70 -25.17
CA ALA A 5 56.61 23.59 -26.42
C ALA A 5 55.11 23.47 -26.14
N ASP A 6 54.27 24.07 -26.99
CA ASP A 6 52.87 23.70 -27.10
C ASP A 6 52.50 23.57 -28.57
N ALA A 7 51.88 22.43 -28.89
CA ALA A 7 51.35 22.07 -30.18
C ALA A 7 49.83 22.24 -30.10
N ASP A 8 49.32 23.28 -30.77
CA ASP A 8 47.89 23.49 -30.94
C ASP A 8 47.32 22.45 -31.90
N HIS A 9 46.58 21.48 -31.36
CA HIS A 9 45.71 20.60 -32.13
C HIS A 9 44.32 20.54 -31.50
N ALA A 10 43.35 20.93 -32.34
CA ALA A 10 41.95 20.52 -32.35
C ALA A 10 41.01 21.11 -31.27
N GLU A 11 40.43 22.26 -31.58
CA GLU A 11 39.00 22.48 -31.35
C GLU A 11 38.20 21.47 -32.18
N HIS A 12 37.36 20.66 -31.54
CA HIS A 12 35.98 20.37 -31.97
C HIS A 12 35.32 19.30 -31.07
N ALA A 13 34.05 19.57 -30.77
CA ALA A 13 33.01 18.68 -30.25
C ALA A 13 33.00 18.41 -28.73
N ASP A 14 32.55 19.42 -27.96
CA ASP A 14 31.82 19.14 -26.73
C ASP A 14 30.43 18.64 -27.11
N HIS A 15 30.18 17.37 -26.80
CA HIS A 15 28.97 16.63 -27.09
C HIS A 15 27.88 16.92 -26.05
N ASP A 16 26.73 17.39 -26.55
CA ASP A 16 25.43 17.44 -25.88
C ASP A 16 25.07 16.10 -25.22
N HIS A 17 25.11 15.97 -23.88
CA HIS A 17 24.46 14.86 -23.15
C HIS A 17 24.09 15.22 -21.70
N GLU A 18 23.25 16.24 -21.47
CA GLU A 18 22.69 16.52 -20.12
C GLU A 18 21.15 16.48 -20.02
N HIS A 19 20.41 16.11 -21.08
CA HIS A 19 18.94 16.17 -21.07
C HIS A 19 18.18 14.83 -21.05
N GLU A 20 18.85 13.67 -20.96
CA GLU A 20 18.17 12.36 -20.97
C GLU A 20 17.91 11.74 -19.58
N HIS A 21 18.45 12.34 -18.50
CA HIS A 21 18.35 11.74 -17.16
C HIS A 21 17.06 12.07 -16.40
N ASP A 22 16.37 13.16 -16.71
CA ASP A 22 15.21 13.63 -15.91
C ASP A 22 13.92 12.84 -16.24
N HIS A 23 13.69 12.54 -17.53
CA HIS A 23 12.48 11.82 -17.98
C HIS A 23 12.41 10.35 -17.50
N THR A 24 13.56 9.72 -17.25
CA THR A 24 13.63 8.30 -16.83
C THR A 24 13.36 8.11 -15.34
N ALA A 25 13.67 9.10 -14.50
CA ALA A 25 13.41 9.07 -13.06
C ALA A 25 11.91 9.23 -12.76
N HIS A 26 11.25 10.17 -13.42
CA HIS A 26 9.81 10.41 -13.26
C HIS A 26 8.95 9.21 -13.70
N HIS A 27 9.35 8.50 -14.75
CA HIS A 27 8.65 7.28 -15.17
C HIS A 27 8.75 6.15 -14.14
N LYS A 28 9.92 5.96 -13.52
CA LYS A 28 10.12 4.92 -12.47
C LYS A 28 9.22 5.15 -11.25
N ILE A 29 9.06 6.42 -10.86
CA ILE A 29 8.13 6.85 -9.82
C ILE A 29 6.70 6.47 -10.23
N GLY A 30 6.23 6.95 -11.39
CA GLY A 30 4.89 6.63 -11.88
C GLY A 30 4.59 5.12 -11.96
N TYR A 31 5.53 4.34 -12.51
CA TYR A 31 5.38 2.89 -12.62
C TYR A 31 5.27 2.19 -11.27
N SER A 32 6.07 2.57 -10.27
CA SER A 32 5.99 1.95 -8.95
C SER A 32 4.64 2.21 -8.27
N LEU A 33 4.13 3.44 -8.39
CA LEU A 33 2.84 3.82 -7.81
C LEU A 33 1.69 3.09 -8.50
N VAL A 34 1.66 3.08 -9.85
CA VAL A 34 0.63 2.36 -10.61
C VAL A 34 0.71 0.85 -10.35
N PHE A 35 1.93 0.30 -10.25
CA PHE A 35 2.12 -1.10 -9.92
C PHE A 35 1.55 -1.44 -8.53
N GLY A 36 1.77 -0.58 -7.53
CA GLY A 36 1.14 -0.71 -6.21
C GLY A 36 -0.38 -0.71 -6.27
N PHE A 37 -0.96 0.20 -7.06
CA PHE A 37 -2.41 0.27 -7.27
C PHE A 37 -2.97 -1.00 -7.93
N ILE A 38 -2.33 -1.49 -9.00
CA ILE A 38 -2.74 -2.71 -9.71
C ILE A 38 -2.56 -3.95 -8.83
N PHE A 39 -1.47 -4.05 -8.08
CA PHE A 39 -1.26 -5.12 -7.12
C PHE A 39 -2.41 -5.18 -6.11
N MET A 40 -2.81 -4.01 -5.60
CA MET A 40 -3.89 -3.91 -4.64
C MET A 40 -5.25 -4.28 -5.23
N LEU A 41 -5.51 -3.89 -6.48
CA LEU A 41 -6.64 -4.36 -7.27
C LEU A 41 -6.68 -5.89 -7.33
N LEU A 42 -5.56 -6.54 -7.66
CA LEU A 42 -5.51 -8.00 -7.74
C LEU A 42 -5.81 -8.66 -6.39
N VAL A 43 -5.26 -8.12 -5.31
CA VAL A 43 -5.54 -8.59 -3.95
C VAL A 43 -7.04 -8.50 -3.62
N ASP A 44 -7.67 -7.37 -3.92
CA ASP A 44 -9.11 -7.16 -3.68
C ASP A 44 -9.97 -8.11 -4.55
N GLN A 45 -9.60 -8.30 -5.83
CA GLN A 45 -10.28 -9.23 -6.73
C GLN A 45 -10.20 -10.68 -6.23
N ILE A 46 -9.01 -11.12 -5.79
CA ILE A 46 -8.80 -12.48 -5.25
C ILE A 46 -9.59 -12.65 -3.94
N SER A 47 -9.56 -11.67 -3.05
CA SER A 47 -10.29 -11.66 -1.78
C SER A 47 -11.80 -11.81 -2.01
N ASN A 48 -12.37 -11.00 -2.90
CA ASN A 48 -13.80 -11.01 -3.20
C ASN A 48 -14.23 -12.32 -3.90
N THR A 49 -13.36 -12.89 -4.76
CA THR A 49 -13.63 -14.16 -5.46
C THR A 49 -13.52 -15.37 -4.51
N ALA A 50 -12.57 -15.35 -3.57
CA ALA A 50 -12.43 -16.40 -2.57
C ALA A 50 -13.58 -16.40 -1.56
N GLY A 51 -14.02 -15.21 -1.12
CA GLY A 51 -15.15 -15.04 -0.20
C GLY A 51 -16.47 -15.56 -0.78
N THR A 52 -16.74 -15.29 -2.07
CA THR A 52 -17.93 -15.81 -2.75
C THR A 52 -17.98 -17.34 -2.77
N ARG A 53 -16.84 -18.01 -2.99
CA ARG A 53 -16.79 -19.47 -3.15
C ARG A 53 -16.92 -20.24 -1.84
N SER A 54 -16.33 -19.73 -0.76
CA SER A 54 -16.41 -20.37 0.57
C SER A 54 -17.80 -20.21 1.20
N GLU A 55 -18.45 -19.06 0.99
CA GLU A 55 -19.74 -18.77 1.62
C GLU A 55 -20.90 -19.42 0.85
N TYR A 56 -20.82 -19.61 -0.47
CA TYR A 56 -21.85 -20.35 -1.23
C TYR A 56 -22.00 -21.81 -0.74
N LEU A 57 -20.89 -22.49 -0.48
CA LEU A 57 -20.94 -23.88 0.02
C LEU A 57 -21.49 -23.92 1.46
N PHE A 58 -21.12 -22.96 2.29
CA PHE A 58 -21.64 -22.85 3.65
C PHE A 58 -23.12 -22.42 3.69
N ASP A 59 -23.56 -21.53 2.81
CA ASP A 59 -24.95 -21.07 2.69
C ASP A 59 -25.85 -22.18 2.12
N VAL A 60 -25.40 -22.95 1.12
CA VAL A 60 -26.16 -24.11 0.61
C VAL A 60 -26.35 -25.16 1.70
N LEU A 61 -25.31 -25.46 2.48
CA LEU A 61 -25.42 -26.39 3.61
C LEU A 61 -26.20 -25.78 4.79
N GLY A 62 -26.06 -24.49 5.03
CA GLY A 62 -26.74 -23.73 6.07
C GLY A 62 -28.24 -23.60 5.82
N ARG A 63 -28.67 -23.34 4.58
CA ARG A 63 -30.09 -23.34 4.19
C ARG A 63 -30.74 -24.71 4.29
N TYR A 64 -29.96 -25.78 4.12
CA TYR A 64 -30.43 -27.15 4.33
C TYR A 64 -30.72 -27.44 5.81
N VAL A 65 -29.95 -26.83 6.72
CA VAL A 65 -30.05 -27.04 8.18
C VAL A 65 -30.97 -26.02 8.87
N THR A 66 -30.94 -24.76 8.42
CA THR A 66 -31.71 -23.64 8.98
C THR A 66 -32.69 -23.11 7.95
N GLN A 67 -33.96 -23.46 8.12
CA GLN A 67 -35.06 -23.01 7.28
C GLN A 67 -35.46 -21.56 7.62
N SER A 68 -34.60 -20.60 7.31
CA SER A 68 -34.90 -19.17 7.40
C SER A 68 -34.99 -18.55 5.99
N PRO A 69 -36.12 -17.94 5.57
CA PRO A 69 -36.36 -17.58 4.16
C PRO A 69 -35.95 -16.15 3.76
N LEU A 70 -35.17 -15.42 4.56
CA LEU A 70 -34.83 -14.02 4.26
C LEU A 70 -33.37 -13.86 3.83
N PRO A 71 -33.08 -13.13 2.73
CA PRO A 71 -31.71 -12.75 2.39
C PRO A 71 -31.22 -11.73 3.43
N ASP A 72 -30.27 -12.13 4.27
CA ASP A 72 -29.67 -11.24 5.28
C ASP A 72 -28.70 -10.28 4.57
N ASP A 73 -29.12 -9.02 4.40
CA ASP A 73 -28.31 -7.91 3.83
C ASP A 73 -27.01 -7.66 4.63
N ARG A 74 -26.87 -8.31 5.79
CA ARG A 74 -25.62 -8.38 6.57
C ARG A 74 -24.49 -9.10 5.84
N SER A 75 -24.76 -10.09 5.00
CA SER A 75 -23.70 -10.83 4.28
C SER A 75 -22.94 -9.92 3.31
N GLY A 76 -23.63 -9.03 2.58
CA GLY A 76 -23.02 -8.07 1.65
C GLY A 76 -22.15 -7.02 2.35
N ARG A 77 -22.65 -6.42 3.44
CA ARG A 77 -21.89 -5.45 4.26
C ARG A 77 -20.65 -6.06 4.89
N ASN A 78 -20.74 -7.29 5.42
CA ASN A 78 -19.60 -7.94 6.08
C ASN A 78 -18.48 -8.29 5.08
N ARG A 79 -18.81 -8.55 3.80
CA ARG A 79 -17.83 -8.79 2.74
C ARG A 79 -17.02 -7.55 2.37
N MET A 80 -17.68 -6.39 2.25
CA MET A 80 -17.00 -5.11 2.05
C MET A 80 -16.03 -4.80 3.20
N GLY A 81 -16.44 -5.10 4.44
CA GLY A 81 -15.63 -5.01 5.65
C GLY A 81 -14.35 -5.79 5.65
N ILE A 82 -14.49 -7.06 5.29
CA ILE A 82 -13.38 -7.99 5.24
C ILE A 82 -12.41 -7.59 4.11
N SER A 83 -12.92 -7.21 2.94
CA SER A 83 -12.04 -6.78 1.83
C SER A 83 -11.27 -5.50 2.15
N ALA A 84 -11.93 -4.50 2.76
CA ALA A 84 -11.26 -3.28 3.20
C ALA A 84 -10.18 -3.56 4.26
N THR A 85 -10.46 -4.47 5.20
CA THR A 85 -9.50 -4.86 6.24
C THR A 85 -8.30 -5.58 5.64
N ILE A 86 -8.53 -6.57 4.79
CA ILE A 86 -7.46 -7.28 4.07
C ILE A 86 -6.63 -6.26 3.28
N GLY A 87 -7.31 -5.31 2.66
CA GLY A 87 -6.67 -4.25 1.93
C GLY A 87 -5.70 -3.44 2.80
N LEU A 88 -6.18 -2.96 3.94
CA LEU A 88 -5.38 -2.19 4.88
C LEU A 88 -4.25 -3.00 5.54
N ILE A 89 -4.44 -4.30 5.76
CA ILE A 89 -3.38 -5.19 6.26
C ILE A 89 -2.26 -5.34 5.23
N VAL A 90 -2.61 -5.56 3.96
CA VAL A 90 -1.63 -5.69 2.88
C VAL A 90 -0.89 -4.38 2.63
N HIS A 91 -1.59 -3.25 2.69
CA HIS A 91 -0.96 -1.92 2.66
C HIS A 91 0.04 -1.74 3.81
N ALA A 92 -0.36 -2.05 5.06
CA ALA A 92 0.54 -1.97 6.21
C ALA A 92 1.76 -2.92 6.08
N ALA A 93 1.58 -4.09 5.46
CA ALA A 93 2.70 -4.98 5.15
C ALA A 93 3.66 -4.35 4.11
N ALA A 94 3.13 -3.69 3.07
CA ALA A 94 3.94 -2.98 2.08
C ALA A 94 4.76 -1.85 2.73
N ASP A 95 4.20 -1.09 3.68
CA ASP A 95 4.95 -0.11 4.48
C ASP A 95 6.07 -0.77 5.28
N GLY A 96 5.79 -1.94 5.87
CA GLY A 96 6.79 -2.74 6.58
C GLY A 96 7.94 -3.15 5.68
N ILE A 97 7.65 -3.64 4.47
CA ILE A 97 8.68 -4.02 3.48
C ILE A 97 9.54 -2.82 3.12
N ALA A 98 8.93 -1.66 2.85
CA ALA A 98 9.65 -0.43 2.56
C ALA A 98 10.57 -0.01 3.73
N LEU A 99 10.08 -0.06 4.96
CA LEU A 99 10.86 0.25 6.17
C LEU A 99 12.01 -0.76 6.39
N GLY A 100 11.76 -2.05 6.18
CA GLY A 100 12.76 -3.11 6.29
C GLY A 100 13.89 -2.94 5.27
N SER A 101 13.55 -2.59 4.02
CA SER A 101 14.52 -2.23 2.99
C SER A 101 15.31 -0.96 3.35
N ALA A 102 14.66 0.04 3.96
CA ALA A 102 15.34 1.27 4.39
C ALA A 102 16.39 1.01 5.46
N SER A 103 16.13 0.03 6.35
CA SER A 103 16.98 -0.25 7.51
C SER A 103 18.34 -0.86 7.19
N THR A 104 18.56 -1.33 5.96
CA THR A 104 19.87 -1.84 5.50
C THR A 104 20.74 -0.75 4.86
N ILE A 105 20.25 0.49 4.78
CA ILE A 105 21.03 1.63 4.28
C ILE A 105 21.80 2.24 5.46
N HIS A 106 23.12 2.44 5.30
CA HIS A 106 23.98 3.10 6.30
C HIS A 106 23.73 4.63 6.46
N LYS A 107 22.51 5.10 6.20
CA LYS A 107 22.08 6.51 6.34
C LYS A 107 20.96 6.60 7.37
N SER A 108 21.35 6.76 8.64
CA SER A 108 20.43 6.86 9.78
C SER A 108 19.38 7.97 9.63
N ASP A 109 19.73 9.08 8.99
CA ASP A 109 18.84 10.24 8.84
C ASP A 109 17.65 9.90 7.94
N VAL A 110 17.90 9.25 6.81
CA VAL A 110 16.84 8.82 5.87
C VAL A 110 15.97 7.75 6.52
N GLN A 111 16.58 6.80 7.23
CA GLN A 111 15.85 5.77 7.96
C GLN A 111 14.90 6.38 9.02
N LEU A 112 15.36 7.37 9.78
CA LEU A 112 14.56 8.04 10.79
C LEU A 112 13.41 8.84 10.17
N ILE A 113 13.67 9.58 9.09
CA ILE A 113 12.64 10.34 8.36
C ILE A 113 11.56 9.39 7.83
N VAL A 114 11.96 8.29 7.17
CA VAL A 114 11.04 7.29 6.63
C VAL A 114 10.24 6.62 7.75
N PHE A 115 10.90 6.25 8.86
CA PHE A 115 10.22 5.67 10.01
C PHE A 115 9.15 6.60 10.60
N ILE A 116 9.48 7.87 10.85
CA ILE A 116 8.53 8.85 11.37
C ILE A 116 7.40 9.10 10.38
N ALA A 117 7.71 9.25 9.09
CA ALA A 117 6.70 9.42 8.05
C ALA A 117 5.72 8.23 8.00
N ILE A 118 6.24 7.00 8.12
CA ILE A 118 5.41 5.79 8.16
C ILE A 118 4.54 5.72 9.42
N MET A 119 5.14 5.98 10.59
CA MET A 119 4.40 5.97 11.85
C MET A 119 3.30 7.03 11.88
N LEU A 120 3.56 8.24 11.36
CA LEU A 120 2.59 9.32 11.34
C LEU A 120 1.39 9.01 10.45
N HIS A 121 1.56 8.39 9.29
CA HIS A 121 0.43 8.06 8.41
C HIS A 121 -0.33 6.78 8.86
N LYS A 122 0.29 5.96 9.71
CA LYS A 122 -0.35 4.77 10.26
C LYS A 122 -1.49 5.11 11.23
N ALA A 123 -1.41 6.25 11.93
CA ALA A 123 -2.49 6.73 12.78
C ALA A 123 -3.76 7.12 11.98
N PRO A 124 -3.68 7.95 10.91
CA PRO A 124 -4.79 8.17 9.98
C PRO A 124 -5.36 6.89 9.38
N ALA A 125 -4.50 5.97 8.92
CA ALA A 125 -4.94 4.70 8.33
C ALA A 125 -5.69 3.82 9.34
N ALA A 126 -5.17 3.69 10.57
CA ALA A 126 -5.82 2.96 11.67
C ALA A 126 -7.17 3.58 12.04
N PHE A 127 -7.25 4.90 12.10
CA PHE A 127 -8.50 5.60 12.36
C PHE A 127 -9.54 5.35 11.26
N GLY A 128 -9.12 5.40 10.00
CA GLY A 128 -9.97 5.06 8.84
C GLY A 128 -10.51 3.63 8.93
N LEU A 129 -9.67 2.65 9.23
CA LEU A 129 -10.06 1.24 9.42
C LEU A 129 -11.14 1.10 10.51
N VAL A 130 -10.87 1.67 11.69
CA VAL A 130 -11.78 1.54 12.84
C VAL A 130 -13.12 2.23 12.54
N SER A 131 -13.10 3.42 11.94
CA SER A 131 -14.32 4.13 11.57
C SER A 131 -15.15 3.32 10.57
N PHE A 132 -14.52 2.77 9.53
CA PHE A 132 -15.18 1.97 8.52
C PHE A 132 -15.84 0.72 9.11
N LEU A 133 -15.10 -0.07 9.90
CA LEU A 133 -15.64 -1.29 10.50
C LEU A 133 -16.78 -1.02 11.49
N LEU A 134 -16.73 0.10 12.21
CA LEU A 134 -17.82 0.52 13.10
C LEU A 134 -19.06 0.96 12.31
N MET A 135 -18.90 1.65 11.17
CA MET A 135 -20.01 2.03 10.29
C MET A 135 -20.71 0.82 9.68
N GLU A 136 -19.96 -0.23 9.36
CA GLU A 136 -20.54 -1.49 8.89
C GLU A 136 -21.28 -2.26 9.99
N GLY A 137 -21.06 -1.92 11.25
CA GLY A 137 -21.72 -2.53 12.41
C GLY A 137 -20.97 -3.70 13.02
N ILE A 138 -19.65 -3.81 12.79
CA ILE A 138 -18.82 -4.85 13.42
C ILE A 138 -18.61 -4.54 14.90
N ASP A 139 -18.76 -5.56 15.75
CA ASP A 139 -18.50 -5.47 17.18
C ASP A 139 -17.10 -4.91 17.50
N ILE A 140 -17.01 -4.00 18.47
CA ILE A 140 -15.74 -3.40 18.92
C ILE A 140 -14.67 -4.44 19.29
N ARG A 141 -15.08 -5.62 19.79
CA ARG A 141 -14.16 -6.73 20.09
C ARG A 141 -13.50 -7.29 18.83
N ASN A 142 -14.25 -7.40 17.74
CA ASN A 142 -13.74 -7.86 16.46
C ASN A 142 -12.93 -6.75 15.78
N VAL A 143 -13.37 -5.50 15.86
CA VAL A 143 -12.59 -4.34 15.39
C VAL A 143 -11.22 -4.29 16.05
N ARG A 144 -11.11 -4.53 17.36
CA ARG A 144 -9.82 -4.61 18.06
C ARG A 144 -8.90 -5.71 17.51
N LYS A 145 -9.45 -6.88 17.11
CA LYS A 145 -8.67 -7.94 16.48
C LYS A 145 -8.14 -7.50 15.11
N HIS A 146 -8.99 -6.86 14.29
CA HIS A 146 -8.62 -6.37 12.96
C HIS A 146 -7.52 -5.30 13.07
N LEU A 147 -7.68 -4.38 14.02
CA LEU A 147 -6.68 -3.35 14.34
C LEU A 147 -5.35 -3.93 14.83
N LEU A 148 -5.38 -5.00 15.64
CA LEU A 148 -4.16 -5.68 16.08
C LEU A 148 -3.42 -6.31 14.90
N VAL A 149 -4.13 -7.03 14.02
CA VAL A 149 -3.52 -7.62 12.82
C VAL A 149 -2.94 -6.55 11.91
N PHE A 150 -3.67 -5.46 11.66
CA PHE A 150 -3.19 -4.28 10.94
C PHE A 150 -1.90 -3.71 11.54
N SER A 151 -1.88 -3.52 12.86
CA SER A 151 -0.71 -2.95 13.54
C SER A 151 0.51 -3.86 13.48
N CYS A 152 0.31 -5.17 13.61
CA CYS A 152 1.35 -6.20 13.57
C CYS A 152 1.89 -6.49 12.16
N ALA A 153 1.14 -6.22 11.10
CA ALA A 153 1.57 -6.48 9.72
C ALA A 153 2.86 -5.76 9.35
N ALA A 154 2.94 -4.45 9.59
CA ALA A 154 4.13 -3.64 9.28
C ALA A 154 5.41 -4.09 10.02
N PRO A 155 5.44 -4.24 11.36
CA PRO A 155 6.66 -4.67 12.06
C PRO A 155 7.06 -6.10 11.67
N PHE A 156 6.10 -6.99 11.45
CA PHE A 156 6.40 -8.34 10.98
C PHE A 156 7.06 -8.32 9.60
N ALA A 157 6.48 -7.59 8.65
CA ALA A 157 7.02 -7.47 7.29
C ALA A 157 8.37 -6.73 7.27
N ALA A 158 8.58 -5.73 8.13
CA ALA A 158 9.85 -5.03 8.26
C ALA A 158 10.97 -5.96 8.75
N ILE A 159 10.72 -6.73 9.81
CA ILE A 159 11.68 -7.70 10.34
C ILE A 159 11.98 -8.77 9.28
N ALA A 160 10.94 -9.32 8.64
CA ALA A 160 11.11 -10.33 7.61
C ALA A 160 11.96 -9.81 6.44
N THR A 161 11.70 -8.59 5.98
CA THR A 161 12.44 -7.95 4.89
C THR A 161 13.89 -7.66 5.29
N PHE A 162 14.11 -7.14 6.49
CA PHE A 162 15.46 -6.91 7.02
C PHE A 162 16.30 -8.19 7.04
N LEU A 163 15.73 -9.29 7.54
CA LEU A 163 16.40 -10.59 7.57
C LEU A 163 16.67 -11.12 6.16
N LEU A 164 15.71 -10.98 5.24
CA LEU A 164 15.84 -11.43 3.85
C LEU A 164 16.96 -10.67 3.13
N VAL A 165 16.95 -9.35 3.19
CA VAL A 165 17.97 -8.50 2.53
C VAL A 165 19.36 -8.77 3.12
N THR A 166 19.45 -8.94 4.44
CA THR A 166 20.73 -9.25 5.12
C THR A 166 21.25 -10.63 4.75
N SER A 167 20.36 -11.62 4.55
CA SER A 167 20.74 -13.01 4.23
C SER A 167 21.14 -13.21 2.76
N VAL A 168 20.53 -12.49 1.82
CA VAL A 168 20.79 -12.61 0.37
C VAL A 168 22.07 -11.87 -0.05
N GLY A 169 22.61 -11.01 0.82
CA GLY A 169 23.84 -10.26 0.57
C GLY A 169 23.57 -8.91 -0.09
N SER A 170 24.03 -7.85 0.57
CA SER A 170 23.81 -6.44 0.23
C SER A 170 24.41 -6.00 -1.11
N GLU A 171 25.30 -6.81 -1.69
CA GLU A 171 26.11 -6.50 -2.88
C GLU A 171 25.28 -6.45 -4.18
N SER A 172 24.13 -7.13 -4.24
CA SER A 172 23.29 -7.19 -5.46
C SER A 172 22.27 -6.06 -5.59
N ILE A 173 22.02 -5.26 -4.54
CA ILE A 173 21.02 -4.18 -4.55
C ILE A 173 21.76 -2.86 -4.73
N SER A 174 22.41 -2.71 -5.88
CA SER A 174 23.05 -1.46 -6.30
C SER A 174 21.98 -0.37 -6.38
N SER A 175 22.04 0.63 -5.49
CA SER A 175 21.04 1.70 -5.23
C SER A 175 19.91 1.39 -4.22
N SER A 176 20.28 0.87 -3.05
CA SER A 176 19.39 0.65 -1.90
C SER A 176 18.49 1.84 -1.52
N GLY A 177 18.95 3.08 -1.69
CA GLY A 177 18.14 4.29 -1.51
C GLY A 177 17.02 4.46 -2.55
N ALA A 178 17.30 4.23 -3.84
CA ALA A 178 16.31 4.31 -4.90
C ALA A 178 15.27 3.18 -4.77
N SER A 179 15.72 1.98 -4.41
CA SER A 179 14.87 0.81 -4.18
C SER A 179 13.88 1.05 -3.03
N THR A 180 14.35 1.66 -1.94
CA THR A 180 13.50 2.03 -0.80
C THR A 180 12.46 3.08 -1.19
N GLY A 181 12.85 4.10 -1.95
CA GLY A 181 11.91 5.10 -2.48
C GLY A 181 10.85 4.50 -3.40
N LEU A 182 11.24 3.54 -4.25
CA LEU A 182 10.30 2.80 -5.09
C LEU A 182 9.34 1.95 -4.26
N LEU A 183 9.81 1.25 -3.22
CA LEU A 183 8.96 0.46 -2.32
C LEU A 183 7.99 1.33 -1.51
N MET A 184 8.42 2.52 -1.07
CA MET A 184 7.54 3.52 -0.45
C MET A 184 6.43 3.96 -1.41
N LEU A 185 6.79 4.18 -2.68
CA LEU A 185 5.84 4.58 -3.70
C LEU A 185 4.87 3.46 -4.10
N PHE A 186 5.36 2.23 -4.14
CA PHE A 186 4.54 1.04 -4.27
C PHE A 186 3.52 0.99 -3.12
N SER A 187 3.96 1.21 -1.88
CA SER A 187 3.05 1.30 -0.74
C SER A 187 2.04 2.45 -0.88
N ALA A 188 2.48 3.62 -1.35
CA ALA A 188 1.57 4.75 -1.63
C ALA A 188 0.50 4.39 -2.69
N GLY A 189 0.87 3.61 -3.71
CA GLY A 189 -0.07 3.06 -4.68
C GLY A 189 -1.11 2.13 -4.06
N THR A 190 -0.71 1.27 -3.12
CA THR A 190 -1.64 0.41 -2.37
C THR A 190 -2.61 1.22 -1.51
N PHE A 191 -2.15 2.29 -0.86
CA PHE A 191 -3.02 3.20 -0.10
C PHE A 191 -4.01 3.94 -1.01
N LEU A 192 -3.54 4.43 -2.16
CA LEU A 192 -4.38 5.12 -3.14
C LEU A 192 -5.56 4.25 -3.60
N PHE A 193 -5.33 2.95 -3.78
CA PHE A 193 -6.39 2.00 -4.08
C PHE A 193 -7.40 1.91 -2.92
N VAL A 194 -6.93 1.67 -1.69
CA VAL A 194 -7.82 1.55 -0.52
C VAL A 194 -8.67 2.82 -0.34
N ALA A 195 -8.06 3.99 -0.50
CA ALA A 195 -8.75 5.27 -0.39
C ALA A 195 -9.83 5.45 -1.48
N THR A 196 -9.53 5.09 -2.72
CA THR A 196 -10.47 5.29 -3.84
C THR A 196 -11.56 4.23 -3.92
N VAL A 197 -11.27 2.98 -3.55
CA VAL A 197 -12.23 1.87 -3.69
C VAL A 197 -13.05 1.63 -2.43
N HIS A 198 -12.47 1.78 -1.24
CA HIS A 198 -13.18 1.48 0.00
C HIS A 198 -13.69 2.73 0.72
N VAL A 199 -12.98 3.86 0.64
CA VAL A 199 -13.36 5.09 1.39
C VAL A 199 -14.22 6.04 0.56
N LEU A 200 -13.84 6.31 -0.69
CA LEU A 200 -14.52 7.32 -1.52
C LEU A 200 -16.00 7.02 -1.82
N PRO A 201 -16.42 5.79 -2.18
CA PRO A 201 -17.82 5.52 -2.48
C PRO A 201 -18.75 5.76 -1.29
N GLU A 202 -18.25 5.55 -0.08
CA GLU A 202 -19.02 5.75 1.16
C GLU A 202 -19.25 7.24 1.46
N LEU A 203 -18.27 8.09 1.17
CA LEU A 203 -18.45 9.54 1.33
C LEU A 203 -19.45 10.09 0.31
N VAL A 204 -19.40 9.59 -0.93
CA VAL A 204 -20.35 9.99 -1.97
C VAL A 204 -21.76 9.52 -1.61
N SER A 205 -21.93 8.29 -1.11
CA SER A 205 -23.24 7.76 -0.70
C SER A 205 -23.84 8.54 0.49
N LEU A 206 -23.01 8.93 1.46
CA LEU A 206 -23.42 9.75 2.61
C LEU A 206 -23.85 11.15 2.17
N LEU A 207 -23.08 11.80 1.28
CA LEU A 207 -23.42 13.12 0.76
C LEU A 207 -24.73 13.08 -0.02
N LEU A 208 -24.94 12.05 -0.87
CA LEU A 208 -26.19 11.89 -1.59
C LEU A 208 -27.38 11.67 -0.65
N ARG A 209 -27.24 10.84 0.40
CA ARG A 209 -28.28 10.66 1.42
C ARG A 209 -28.60 11.96 2.15
N TYR A 210 -27.58 12.72 2.52
CA TYR A 210 -27.75 14.00 3.19
C TYR A 210 -28.48 15.02 2.32
N LEU A 211 -28.10 15.15 1.05
CA LEU A 211 -28.75 16.05 0.10
C LEU A 211 -30.21 15.66 -0.16
N VAL A 212 -30.50 14.37 -0.33
CA VAL A 212 -31.88 13.89 -0.49
C VAL A 212 -32.72 14.19 0.75
N TYR A 213 -32.17 13.98 1.95
CA TYR A 213 -32.87 14.28 3.21
C TYR A 213 -33.17 15.77 3.38
N GLN A 214 -32.29 16.65 2.90
CA GLN A 214 -32.51 18.10 2.94
C GLN A 214 -33.50 18.60 1.87
N SER A 215 -33.82 17.76 0.88
CA SER A 215 -34.75 18.08 -0.22
C SER A 215 -36.21 17.72 0.10
N ILE A 216 -36.46 17.04 1.21
CA ILE A 216 -37.77 16.58 1.71
C ILE A 216 -38.15 17.40 2.93
#